data_AF-A0A6J4TVN8-F1
#
_entry.id   AF-A0A6J4TVN8-F1
#
_cell.length_a   1.000
_cell.length_b   1.000
_cell.length_c   1.000
_cell.angle_alpha   90.00
_cell.angle_beta   90.00
_cell.angle_gamma   90.00
#
_symmetry.space_group_name_H-M   'P 1'
#
loop_
_entity.id
_entity.type
_entity.pdbx_description
1 polymer ?
#
loop_
_entity_poly.entity_id
_entity_poly.type
_entity_poly.pdbx_seq_one_letter_code
_entity_poly.pdbx_strand_id
1 'polypeptide(L)'
;MPGETTLAAGLVLFLTLAIALIALNGAMPRFSFDGQPQTLVALPEGQIGSPSVEVAVCGAALSAAIPAPTAAVAAVGGAAAAPVAAPPAAAPAAGVPAFVPAPAPVVAGAPVAQGAPGAILPANRVLAYYGHPHDENMGIVGEYPKEEVLRLLRERAADYEAVDPTRPVIPAFELIATVAQRTPGADGSYILDTDLETLSEYADFAEANGALVFLDLQIGRGTVAAEIEKVRPLLERPHVHLALDPEFAVDEGETPGEYIGSLDAESIAYAQRTLAQTTADLGLPPKMLIVHQFREDMISNKPSLQPVEGVQLVIDADGYGAPELKIDVYNILVRDEPVEFAGVKLFYKQDVPLMTPAEILGLTPAPDVVIYQ
;
A
#
# COMPACT_ATOMS: atom_id res chain seq x y z
N MET A 1 73.40 0.46 5.42
CA MET A 1 74.18 0.10 6.62
C MET A 1 74.42 1.36 7.43
N PRO A 2 74.55 1.28 8.76
CA PRO A 2 73.82 0.44 9.73
C PRO A 2 72.77 1.30 10.49
N GLY A 3 71.95 0.87 11.45
CA GLY A 3 71.59 -0.42 12.08
C GLY A 3 70.44 -0.13 13.10
N GLU A 4 69.44 -0.97 13.36
CA GLU A 4 69.46 -2.32 14.00
C GLU A 4 69.93 -2.29 15.48
N THR A 5 69.33 -2.96 16.48
CA THR A 5 68.08 -3.79 16.68
C THR A 5 67.51 -3.47 18.10
N THR A 6 66.44 -4.02 18.71
CA THR A 6 65.51 -5.18 18.54
C THR A 6 64.04 -4.74 18.82
N LEU A 7 62.93 -5.48 18.62
CA LEU A 7 62.64 -6.89 18.20
C LEU A 7 62.48 -7.97 19.31
N ALA A 8 61.33 -8.02 20.00
CA ALA A 8 60.74 -9.22 20.66
C ALA A 8 59.26 -8.96 21.08
N ALA A 9 58.35 -9.92 21.32
CA ALA A 9 58.01 -11.23 20.74
C ALA A 9 56.80 -11.79 21.54
N GLY A 10 55.79 -12.44 20.94
CA GLY A 10 54.64 -12.93 21.73
C GLY A 10 53.43 -13.54 21.00
N LEU A 11 53.63 -14.56 20.17
CA LEU A 11 52.53 -15.34 19.55
C LEU A 11 52.27 -16.64 20.34
N VAL A 12 51.04 -16.89 20.81
CA VAL A 12 50.56 -18.21 21.28
C VAL A 12 49.10 -18.41 20.82
N LEU A 13 48.70 -19.67 20.60
CA LEU A 13 47.50 -20.12 19.88
C LEU A 13 46.86 -21.33 20.60
N PHE A 14 45.57 -21.63 20.30
CA PHE A 14 44.78 -22.80 20.79
C PHE A 14 44.35 -22.76 22.28
N LEU A 15 43.34 -23.50 22.79
CA LEU A 15 42.60 -24.68 22.27
C LEU A 15 41.15 -24.79 22.86
N THR A 16 40.25 -25.47 22.11
CA THR A 16 38.89 -26.03 22.40
C THR A 16 38.45 -26.26 23.87
N LEU A 17 37.17 -26.30 24.27
CA LEU A 17 36.10 -27.23 23.84
C LEU A 17 34.78 -26.96 24.62
N ALA A 18 33.63 -27.49 24.18
CA ALA A 18 32.33 -27.39 24.86
C ALA A 18 32.03 -28.55 25.85
N ILE A 19 31.02 -28.40 26.74
CA ILE A 19 29.87 -29.33 26.94
C ILE A 19 28.93 -28.91 28.10
N ALA A 20 27.63 -29.16 27.91
CA ALA A 20 26.52 -29.31 28.88
C ALA A 20 25.99 -28.13 29.76
N LEU A 21 24.78 -27.67 29.38
CA LEU A 21 23.51 -27.94 30.08
C LEU A 21 23.41 -27.83 31.63
N ILE A 22 22.63 -26.86 32.16
CA ILE A 22 21.26 -27.06 32.73
C ILE A 22 20.71 -25.79 33.42
N ALA A 23 19.44 -25.47 33.11
CA ALA A 23 18.44 -24.63 33.80
C ALA A 23 18.85 -23.50 34.77
N LEU A 24 18.35 -22.28 34.49
CA LEU A 24 17.20 -21.77 35.25
C LEU A 24 16.35 -20.74 34.46
N ASN A 25 15.16 -21.19 34.07
CA ASN A 25 13.85 -20.53 34.15
C ASN A 25 13.73 -18.98 34.16
N GLY A 26 13.11 -18.45 33.10
CA GLY A 26 12.36 -17.19 33.09
C GLY A 26 11.30 -17.27 31.99
N ALA A 27 10.01 -17.34 32.35
CA ALA A 27 8.92 -17.67 31.43
C ALA A 27 7.94 -16.50 31.22
N MET A 28 7.50 -16.32 29.98
CA MET A 28 6.35 -15.49 29.59
C MET A 28 5.41 -16.36 28.73
N PRO A 29 4.08 -16.18 28.81
CA PRO A 29 3.13 -17.14 28.26
C PRO A 29 2.96 -17.03 26.74
N ARG A 30 2.81 -18.17 26.06
CA ARG A 30 2.24 -18.25 24.71
C ARG A 30 0.76 -18.58 24.83
N PHE A 31 -0.09 -17.82 24.13
CA PHE A 31 -1.46 -18.23 23.86
C PHE A 31 -1.47 -19.31 22.75
N SER A 32 -2.42 -20.23 22.82
CA SER A 32 -2.62 -21.29 21.82
C SER A 32 -4.11 -21.43 21.55
N PHE A 33 -4.50 -21.43 20.28
CA PHE A 33 -5.88 -21.67 19.85
C PHE A 33 -5.98 -23.08 19.27
N ASP A 34 -6.80 -23.93 19.90
CA ASP A 34 -7.19 -25.22 19.31
C ASP A 34 -8.28 -25.01 18.26
N GLY A 35 -7.89 -25.01 16.99
CA GLY A 35 -8.79 -25.00 15.84
C GLY A 35 -8.56 -26.24 14.97
N GLN A 36 -9.58 -27.08 14.79
CA GLN A 36 -9.51 -28.25 13.91
C GLN A 36 -9.66 -27.80 12.43
N PRO A 37 -8.69 -28.04 11.55
CA PRO A 37 -8.81 -27.69 10.13
C PRO A 37 -9.79 -28.63 9.41
N GLN A 38 -10.63 -28.10 8.53
CA GLN A 38 -11.43 -28.89 7.60
C GLN A 38 -10.78 -28.98 6.22
N THR A 39 -10.94 -30.14 5.57
CA THR A 39 -10.28 -30.47 4.30
C THR A 39 -10.93 -29.76 3.12
N LEU A 40 -10.15 -28.96 2.39
CA LEU A 40 -10.53 -28.44 1.07
C LEU A 40 -10.23 -29.46 -0.05
N VAL A 41 -11.09 -29.49 -1.06
CA VAL A 41 -11.02 -30.42 -2.20
C VAL A 41 -10.52 -29.68 -3.43
N ALA A 42 -9.48 -30.19 -4.08
CA ALA A 42 -8.93 -29.63 -5.31
C ALA A 42 -9.78 -29.98 -6.56
N LEU A 43 -9.77 -29.08 -7.54
CA LEU A 43 -10.31 -29.29 -8.89
C LEU A 43 -9.17 -29.16 -9.92
N PRO A 44 -9.25 -29.83 -11.09
CA PRO A 44 -8.12 -29.99 -11.99
C PRO A 44 -7.88 -28.79 -12.93
N GLU A 45 -6.61 -28.60 -13.29
CA GLU A 45 -6.12 -27.57 -14.21
C GLU A 45 -6.45 -27.89 -15.69
N GLY A 46 -6.49 -26.85 -16.54
CA GLY A 46 -6.62 -26.96 -17.99
C GLY A 46 -5.69 -26.00 -18.72
N GLN A 47 -4.89 -26.51 -19.67
CA GLN A 47 -3.91 -25.72 -20.42
C GLN A 47 -4.51 -25.02 -21.65
N ILE A 48 -4.27 -23.71 -21.79
CA ILE A 48 -3.96 -23.05 -23.07
C ILE A 48 -2.85 -22.03 -22.80
N GLY A 49 -1.85 -21.94 -23.67
CA GLY A 49 -0.69 -21.05 -23.49
C GLY A 49 -0.74 -19.80 -24.36
N SER A 50 -0.44 -18.66 -23.73
CA SER A 50 0.03 -17.40 -24.32
C SER A 50 1.43 -17.10 -23.77
N PRO A 51 2.26 -16.25 -24.39
CA PRO A 51 3.56 -15.90 -23.83
C PRO A 51 3.41 -15.12 -22.52
N SER A 52 3.75 -15.75 -21.40
CA SER A 52 3.67 -15.14 -20.07
C SER A 52 4.68 -14.00 -19.91
N VAL A 53 4.18 -12.77 -19.77
CA VAL A 53 4.95 -11.66 -19.19
C VAL A 53 4.77 -11.76 -17.68
N GLU A 54 5.84 -12.02 -16.94
CA GLU A 54 5.78 -12.11 -15.48
C GLU A 54 5.84 -10.71 -14.84
N VAL A 55 4.65 -10.10 -14.72
CA VAL A 55 4.42 -8.87 -13.96
C VAL A 55 4.71 -9.09 -12.48
N ALA A 56 5.22 -8.07 -11.80
CA ALA A 56 5.42 -8.08 -10.36
C ALA A 56 4.07 -7.91 -9.62
N VAL A 57 3.72 -8.87 -8.76
CA VAL A 57 2.53 -8.78 -7.90
C VAL A 57 2.94 -9.05 -6.45
N CYS A 58 2.78 -8.04 -5.60
CA CYS A 58 3.11 -8.09 -4.17
C CYS A 58 2.01 -8.82 -3.37
N GLY A 59 2.08 -10.15 -3.35
CA GLY A 59 1.22 -10.99 -2.51
C GLY A 59 1.89 -11.40 -1.20
N ALA A 60 1.52 -10.77 -0.07
CA ALA A 60 2.07 -11.08 1.25
C ALA A 60 1.53 -12.41 1.84
N ALA A 61 1.89 -13.54 1.22
CA ALA A 61 1.46 -14.88 1.63
C ALA A 61 2.59 -15.65 2.34
N LEU A 62 2.51 -15.79 3.67
CA LEU A 62 3.46 -16.59 4.45
C LEU A 62 3.30 -18.10 4.17
N SER A 63 4.07 -18.62 3.21
CA SER A 63 4.14 -20.05 2.91
C SER A 63 5.10 -20.78 3.85
N ALA A 64 4.58 -21.71 4.66
CA ALA A 64 5.35 -22.52 5.60
C ALA A 64 5.22 -24.03 5.29
N ALA A 65 6.10 -24.55 4.44
CA ALA A 65 6.10 -25.96 4.02
C ALA A 65 6.96 -26.85 4.95
N ILE A 66 6.33 -27.83 5.62
CA ILE A 66 6.98 -28.88 6.42
C ILE A 66 6.31 -30.24 6.12
N PRO A 67 7.05 -31.34 5.93
CA PRO A 67 6.53 -32.58 5.33
C PRO A 67 5.73 -33.48 6.30
N ALA A 68 4.83 -34.28 5.73
CA ALA A 68 3.96 -35.21 6.45
C ALA A 68 4.60 -36.59 6.71
N PRO A 69 4.42 -37.18 7.92
CA PRO A 69 4.67 -38.59 8.19
C PRO A 69 3.39 -39.42 8.43
N THR A 70 3.17 -40.40 7.56
CA THR A 70 2.47 -41.70 7.75
C THR A 70 1.46 -41.87 8.91
N ALA A 71 0.21 -42.20 8.56
CA ALA A 71 -0.82 -42.63 9.51
C ALA A 71 -0.62 -44.07 10.04
N ALA A 72 -1.17 -44.34 11.24
CA ALA A 72 -1.42 -45.68 11.77
C ALA A 72 -2.84 -45.76 12.34
N VAL A 73 -3.55 -46.85 12.09
CA VAL A 73 -4.99 -46.99 12.40
C VAL A 73 -5.21 -47.97 13.55
N ALA A 74 -6.00 -47.55 14.54
CA ALA A 74 -6.67 -48.43 15.50
C ALA A 74 -8.06 -47.86 15.80
N ALA A 75 -9.07 -48.72 15.85
CA ALA A 75 -10.47 -48.35 16.10
C ALA A 75 -11.08 -49.20 17.22
N VAL A 76 -12.17 -48.72 17.82
CA VAL A 76 -13.40 -49.44 18.26
C VAL A 76 -14.10 -48.69 19.39
N GLY A 77 -15.44 -48.68 19.36
CA GLY A 77 -16.28 -48.55 20.57
C GLY A 77 -16.89 -47.16 20.80
N GLY A 78 -18.14 -46.98 20.38
CA GLY A 78 -18.96 -45.82 20.73
C GLY A 78 -19.91 -46.09 21.91
N ALA A 79 -20.39 -45.02 22.55
CA ALA A 79 -21.48 -45.04 23.52
C ALA A 79 -22.36 -43.77 23.35
N ALA A 80 -23.60 -43.81 23.81
CA ALA A 80 -24.62 -42.79 23.51
C ALA A 80 -24.42 -41.47 24.27
N ALA A 81 -24.92 -40.38 23.68
CA ALA A 81 -24.93 -39.05 24.27
C ALA A 81 -26.01 -38.88 25.36
N ALA A 82 -25.76 -37.96 26.30
CA ALA A 82 -26.73 -37.44 27.27
C ALA A 82 -26.62 -35.91 27.32
N PRO A 83 -27.71 -35.17 27.60
CA PRO A 83 -27.74 -33.71 27.50
C PRO A 83 -27.04 -33.02 28.68
N VAL A 84 -26.31 -31.93 28.38
CA VAL A 84 -25.71 -31.04 29.38
C VAL A 84 -26.60 -29.81 29.55
N ALA A 85 -26.84 -29.38 30.79
CA ALA A 85 -27.71 -28.26 31.11
C ALA A 85 -27.03 -26.88 30.89
N ALA A 86 -27.83 -25.86 30.59
CA ALA A 86 -27.36 -24.49 30.43
C ALA A 86 -26.92 -23.85 31.76
N PRO A 87 -25.85 -23.01 31.77
CA PRO A 87 -25.42 -22.28 32.96
C PRO A 87 -26.37 -21.10 33.31
N PRO A 88 -26.39 -20.64 34.57
CA PRO A 88 -27.29 -19.59 35.04
C PRO A 88 -26.84 -18.17 34.63
N ALA A 89 -27.80 -17.24 34.61
CA ALA A 89 -27.56 -15.83 34.29
C ALA A 89 -26.75 -15.10 35.39
N ALA A 90 -25.84 -14.23 34.97
CA ALA A 90 -25.03 -13.39 35.86
C ALA A 90 -25.75 -12.09 36.26
N ALA A 91 -25.46 -11.62 37.48
CA ALA A 91 -25.89 -10.32 38.00
C ALA A 91 -25.00 -9.17 37.45
N PRO A 92 -25.47 -7.91 37.43
CA PRO A 92 -24.78 -6.83 36.72
C PRO A 92 -23.48 -6.39 37.42
N ALA A 93 -22.40 -6.32 36.64
CA ALA A 93 -21.15 -5.67 37.04
C ALA A 93 -21.24 -4.15 36.81
N ALA A 94 -20.62 -3.37 37.70
CA ALA A 94 -20.63 -1.91 37.64
C ALA A 94 -19.38 -1.35 36.93
N GLY A 95 -19.52 -0.17 36.34
CA GLY A 95 -18.40 0.63 35.81
C GLY A 95 -18.09 0.36 34.35
N VAL A 96 -18.76 1.09 33.45
CA VAL A 96 -18.21 1.31 32.09
C VAL A 96 -16.97 2.20 32.27
N PRO A 97 -15.78 1.83 31.77
CA PRO A 97 -14.64 2.74 31.76
C PRO A 97 -14.99 3.96 30.91
N ALA A 98 -14.68 5.17 31.40
CA ALA A 98 -14.90 6.38 30.62
C ALA A 98 -14.09 6.31 29.31
N PHE A 99 -14.72 6.68 28.20
CA PHE A 99 -14.05 6.80 26.91
C PHE A 99 -12.91 7.82 27.04
N VAL A 100 -11.67 7.32 27.05
CA VAL A 100 -10.49 8.16 26.89
C VAL A 100 -10.50 8.60 25.42
N PRO A 101 -10.60 9.91 25.12
CA PRO A 101 -10.52 10.35 23.74
C PRO A 101 -9.16 9.93 23.16
N ALA A 102 -9.18 9.42 21.92
CA ALA A 102 -7.96 9.14 21.19
C ALA A 102 -7.06 10.39 21.14
N PRO A 103 -5.72 10.23 21.12
CA PRO A 103 -4.83 11.37 20.88
C PRO A 103 -5.22 12.06 19.57
N ALA A 104 -5.08 13.39 19.53
CA ALA A 104 -5.27 14.14 18.30
C ALA A 104 -4.22 13.68 17.26
N PRO A 105 -4.58 13.63 15.96
CA PRO A 105 -3.63 13.24 14.91
C PRO A 105 -2.42 14.17 14.88
N VAL A 106 -1.30 13.66 14.39
CA VAL A 106 -0.06 14.43 14.18
C VAL A 106 -0.24 15.30 12.94
N VAL A 107 -0.76 16.50 13.15
CA VAL A 107 -0.98 17.46 12.06
C VAL A 107 0.37 17.97 11.55
N ALA A 108 0.63 17.85 10.25
CA ALA A 108 1.75 18.52 9.59
C ALA A 108 1.67 20.05 9.77
N GLY A 109 2.74 20.77 9.41
CA GLY A 109 2.67 22.23 9.28
C GLY A 109 1.53 22.63 8.33
N ALA A 110 0.77 23.67 8.68
CA ALA A 110 -0.46 24.07 8.00
C ALA A 110 -0.32 23.99 6.46
N PRO A 111 -1.03 23.04 5.79
CA PRO A 111 -0.82 22.70 4.39
C PRO A 111 -0.74 23.88 3.44
N VAL A 112 0.37 24.00 2.72
CA VAL A 112 0.72 25.20 1.95
C VAL A 112 -0.19 25.35 0.72
N ALA A 113 -0.63 24.24 0.14
CA ALA A 113 -1.54 24.26 -1.01
C ALA A 113 -3.01 24.58 -0.66
N GLN A 114 -3.45 24.47 0.61
CA GLN A 114 -4.88 24.60 0.98
C GLN A 114 -5.49 26.00 0.77
N GLY A 115 -4.70 27.01 0.43
CA GLY A 115 -5.17 28.35 0.04
C GLY A 115 -4.98 28.69 -1.46
N ALA A 116 -4.40 27.79 -2.26
CA ALA A 116 -4.04 28.09 -3.64
C ALA A 116 -5.26 28.05 -4.59
N PRO A 117 -5.39 28.97 -5.56
CA PRO A 117 -6.48 28.94 -6.53
C PRO A 117 -6.52 27.62 -7.31
N GLY A 118 -7.65 26.92 -7.23
CA GLY A 118 -7.83 25.61 -7.88
C GLY A 118 -7.28 24.41 -7.10
N ALA A 119 -6.84 24.58 -5.84
CA ALA A 119 -6.63 23.46 -4.94
C ALA A 119 -7.92 22.63 -4.79
N ILE A 120 -7.78 21.31 -4.74
CA ILE A 120 -8.90 20.36 -4.74
C ILE A 120 -9.22 19.91 -3.32
N LEU A 121 -8.19 19.68 -2.50
CA LEU A 121 -8.28 19.18 -1.13
C LEU A 121 -8.11 20.32 -0.10
N PRO A 122 -8.78 20.27 1.07
CA PRO A 122 -9.77 19.27 1.50
C PRO A 122 -11.20 19.67 1.10
N ALA A 123 -11.39 20.73 0.29
CA ALA A 123 -12.72 21.24 -0.06
C ALA A 123 -13.59 20.20 -0.79
N ASN A 124 -12.96 19.37 -1.60
CA ASN A 124 -13.53 18.17 -2.20
C ASN A 124 -12.87 16.93 -1.58
N ARG A 125 -13.40 15.76 -1.89
CA ARG A 125 -12.75 14.46 -1.72
C ARG A 125 -12.47 13.89 -3.12
N VAL A 126 -11.41 13.12 -3.29
CA VAL A 126 -11.14 12.38 -4.52
C VAL A 126 -11.49 10.92 -4.30
N LEU A 127 -12.12 10.29 -5.29
CA LEU A 127 -12.31 8.85 -5.30
C LEU A 127 -11.74 8.26 -6.59
N ALA A 128 -10.75 7.39 -6.45
CA ALA A 128 -10.00 6.79 -7.54
C ALA A 128 -10.28 5.29 -7.68
N TYR A 129 -10.34 4.78 -8.90
CA TYR A 129 -10.22 3.35 -9.20
C TYR A 129 -8.85 3.09 -9.81
N TYR A 130 -8.15 2.09 -9.30
CA TYR A 130 -6.77 1.74 -9.65
C TYR A 130 -6.69 0.64 -10.71
N GLY A 131 -5.67 0.70 -11.56
CA GLY A 131 -5.14 -0.46 -12.27
C GLY A 131 -4.55 -0.16 -13.64
N HIS A 132 -4.15 -1.21 -14.35
CA HIS A 132 -3.62 -1.12 -15.70
C HIS A 132 -4.74 -1.37 -16.74
N PRO A 133 -4.98 -0.45 -17.70
CA PRO A 133 -6.06 -0.56 -18.69
C PRO A 133 -6.08 -1.84 -19.54
N HIS A 134 -4.96 -2.56 -19.63
CA HIS A 134 -4.81 -3.75 -20.46
C HIS A 134 -4.70 -5.07 -19.66
N ASP A 135 -4.91 -5.08 -18.34
CA ASP A 135 -4.89 -6.31 -17.53
C ASP A 135 -5.93 -6.31 -16.39
N GLU A 136 -6.93 -7.19 -16.50
CA GLU A 136 -8.00 -7.44 -15.50
C GLU A 136 -7.49 -7.93 -14.12
N ASN A 137 -6.23 -8.36 -14.02
CA ASN A 137 -5.60 -8.81 -12.79
C ASN A 137 -4.93 -7.67 -12.01
N MET A 138 -4.71 -6.51 -12.66
CA MET A 138 -3.98 -5.37 -12.09
C MET A 138 -4.89 -4.33 -11.41
N GLY A 139 -6.19 -4.59 -11.30
CA GLY A 139 -7.17 -3.74 -10.60
C GLY A 139 -8.39 -3.43 -11.46
N ILE A 140 -9.47 -2.96 -10.82
CA ILE A 140 -10.78 -2.71 -11.42
C ILE A 140 -10.78 -1.83 -12.69
N VAL A 141 -9.75 -1.01 -12.95
CA VAL A 141 -9.59 -0.28 -14.24
C VAL A 141 -9.43 -1.23 -15.43
N GLY A 142 -8.75 -2.37 -15.26
CA GLY A 142 -8.56 -3.38 -16.32
C GLY A 142 -9.74 -4.36 -16.46
N GLU A 143 -10.66 -4.42 -15.48
CA GLU A 143 -11.80 -5.34 -15.50
C GLU A 143 -12.97 -4.88 -16.41
N TYR A 144 -13.03 -3.59 -16.73
CA TYR A 144 -14.16 -2.99 -17.45
C TYR A 144 -13.72 -1.93 -18.46
N PRO A 145 -14.49 -1.68 -19.54
CA PRO A 145 -14.29 -0.50 -20.39
C PRO A 145 -14.40 0.79 -19.58
N LYS A 146 -13.57 1.80 -19.88
CA LYS A 146 -13.49 3.08 -19.15
C LYS A 146 -14.83 3.81 -18.91
N GLU A 147 -15.80 3.67 -19.82
CA GLU A 147 -17.16 4.20 -19.65
C GLU A 147 -17.92 3.53 -18.49
N GLU A 148 -17.72 2.23 -18.31
CA GLU A 148 -18.32 1.41 -17.25
C GLU A 148 -17.55 1.59 -15.93
N VAL A 149 -16.21 1.68 -15.97
CA VAL A 149 -15.37 2.09 -14.83
C VAL A 149 -15.86 3.43 -14.27
N LEU A 150 -16.08 4.44 -15.14
CA LEU A 150 -16.60 5.75 -14.74
C LEU A 150 -18.03 5.70 -14.21
N ARG A 151 -18.90 4.82 -14.74
CA ARG A 151 -20.25 4.61 -14.21
C ARG A 151 -20.20 4.07 -12.78
N LEU A 152 -19.47 2.98 -12.58
CA LEU A 152 -19.26 2.34 -11.27
C LEU A 152 -18.63 3.30 -10.26
N LEU A 153 -17.66 4.11 -10.71
CA LEU A 153 -16.98 5.08 -9.84
C LEU A 153 -17.89 6.24 -9.46
N ARG A 154 -18.71 6.78 -10.39
CA ARG A 154 -19.73 7.79 -10.06
C ARG A 154 -20.79 7.27 -9.09
N GLU A 155 -21.15 5.99 -9.17
CA GLU A 155 -22.04 5.34 -8.19
C GLU A 155 -21.36 5.23 -6.82
N ARG A 156 -20.10 4.80 -6.76
CA ARG A 156 -19.33 4.77 -5.51
C ARG A 156 -19.13 6.17 -4.92
N ALA A 157 -18.88 7.19 -5.73
CA ALA A 157 -18.76 8.58 -5.29
C ALA A 157 -20.04 9.07 -4.61
N ALA A 158 -21.22 8.71 -5.16
CA ALA A 158 -22.51 9.03 -4.55
C ALA A 158 -22.73 8.34 -3.19
N ASP A 159 -22.19 7.13 -2.96
CA ASP A 159 -22.21 6.50 -1.62
C ASP A 159 -21.47 7.36 -0.58
N TYR A 160 -20.35 7.97 -0.97
CA TYR A 160 -19.54 8.84 -0.09
C TYR A 160 -20.22 10.19 0.16
N GLU A 161 -20.79 10.82 -0.88
CA GLU A 161 -21.57 12.07 -0.72
C GLU A 161 -22.84 11.87 0.11
N ALA A 162 -23.41 10.65 0.13
CA ALA A 162 -24.55 10.31 0.99
C ALA A 162 -24.18 10.20 2.49
N VAL A 163 -22.90 9.96 2.81
CA VAL A 163 -22.37 9.94 4.18
C VAL A 163 -21.86 11.32 4.60
N ASP A 164 -21.09 11.99 3.72
CA ASP A 164 -20.54 13.34 3.92
C ASP A 164 -20.98 14.27 2.78
N PRO A 165 -22.18 14.88 2.90
CA PRO A 165 -22.70 15.82 1.90
C PRO A 165 -22.03 17.21 1.99
N THR A 166 -20.94 17.36 2.76
CA THR A 166 -20.21 18.64 2.91
C THR A 166 -18.99 18.75 2.01
N ARG A 167 -18.46 17.61 1.53
CA ARG A 167 -17.30 17.52 0.63
C ARG A 167 -17.71 16.76 -0.65
N PRO A 168 -17.94 17.46 -1.78
CA PRO A 168 -18.21 16.81 -3.06
C PRO A 168 -17.10 15.82 -3.45
N VAL A 169 -17.46 14.73 -4.13
CA VAL A 169 -16.52 13.66 -4.49
C VAL A 169 -16.20 13.74 -5.97
N ILE A 170 -14.92 13.98 -6.29
CA ILE A 170 -14.43 14.06 -7.68
C ILE A 170 -13.99 12.67 -8.15
N PRO A 171 -14.54 12.15 -9.26
CA PRO A 171 -14.09 10.93 -9.92
C PRO A 171 -12.63 10.98 -10.39
N ALA A 172 -11.88 9.90 -10.23
CA ALA A 172 -10.52 9.78 -10.74
C ALA A 172 -10.20 8.37 -11.27
N PHE A 173 -9.33 8.30 -12.28
CA PHE A 173 -8.65 7.06 -12.67
C PHE A 173 -7.23 7.09 -12.10
N GLU A 174 -6.76 5.98 -11.54
CA GLU A 174 -5.36 5.82 -11.13
C GLU A 174 -4.75 4.73 -12.01
N LEU A 175 -3.90 5.17 -12.93
CA LEU A 175 -3.42 4.38 -14.06
C LEU A 175 -1.96 4.05 -13.84
N ILE A 176 -1.65 2.76 -13.71
CA ILE A 176 -0.27 2.30 -13.71
C ILE A 176 0.33 2.67 -15.07
N ALA A 177 1.30 3.59 -15.07
CA ALA A 177 1.92 4.15 -16.27
C ALA A 177 3.32 3.58 -16.52
N THR A 178 4.00 3.13 -15.47
CA THR A 178 5.22 2.31 -15.54
C THR A 178 4.98 1.06 -14.70
N VAL A 179 5.04 -0.12 -15.32
CA VAL A 179 4.64 -1.40 -14.70
C VAL A 179 5.86 -2.23 -14.32
N ALA A 180 5.99 -2.56 -13.04
CA ALA A 180 7.07 -3.38 -12.52
C ALA A 180 7.00 -4.84 -13.01
N GLN A 181 8.16 -5.36 -13.43
CA GLN A 181 8.34 -6.69 -14.01
C GLN A 181 9.21 -7.55 -13.09
N ARG A 182 9.06 -8.88 -13.16
CA ARG A 182 10.01 -9.82 -12.56
C ARG A 182 11.25 -10.08 -13.43
N THR A 183 11.16 -9.76 -14.72
CA THR A 183 12.26 -9.89 -15.68
C THR A 183 12.79 -8.50 -16.05
N PRO A 184 14.12 -8.28 -16.07
CA PRO A 184 14.68 -6.99 -16.47
C PRO A 184 14.37 -6.64 -17.94
N GLY A 185 14.02 -5.37 -18.18
CA GLY A 185 14.06 -4.77 -19.51
C GLY A 185 15.48 -4.70 -20.08
N ALA A 186 15.60 -4.27 -21.34
CA ALA A 186 16.89 -4.20 -22.05
C ALA A 186 17.87 -3.15 -21.47
N ASP A 187 17.36 -2.25 -20.64
CA ASP A 187 18.04 -1.23 -19.84
C ASP A 187 18.41 -1.71 -18.41
N GLY A 188 17.82 -2.81 -17.95
CA GLY A 188 17.94 -3.32 -16.59
C GLY A 188 17.00 -2.69 -15.55
N SER A 189 16.03 -1.87 -15.95
CA SER A 189 15.13 -1.14 -15.03
C SER A 189 14.07 -2.00 -14.35
N TYR A 190 13.76 -3.19 -14.90
CA TYR A 190 12.59 -4.00 -14.53
C TYR A 190 11.25 -3.29 -14.76
N ILE A 191 11.18 -2.32 -15.68
CA ILE A 191 9.94 -1.64 -16.06
C ILE A 191 9.46 -2.05 -17.46
N LEU A 192 8.14 -2.13 -17.61
CA LEU A 192 7.42 -2.08 -18.88
C LEU A 192 6.58 -0.80 -18.90
N ASP A 193 6.80 0.07 -19.89
CA ASP A 193 6.07 1.33 -20.02
C ASP A 193 4.67 1.09 -20.61
N THR A 194 3.64 1.70 -20.01
CA THR A 194 2.32 1.82 -20.63
C THR A 194 2.40 2.89 -21.72
N ASP A 195 1.82 2.63 -22.89
CA ASP A 195 1.97 3.53 -24.02
C ASP A 195 1.25 4.88 -23.83
N LEU A 196 1.89 5.95 -24.31
CA LEU A 196 1.34 7.30 -24.21
C LEU A 196 0.04 7.50 -25.01
N GLU A 197 -0.32 6.60 -25.94
CA GLU A 197 -1.59 6.65 -26.66
C GLU A 197 -2.74 6.26 -25.71
N THR A 198 -2.62 5.12 -25.01
CA THR A 198 -3.52 4.67 -23.94
C THR A 198 -3.65 5.70 -22.81
N LEU A 199 -2.52 6.21 -22.30
CA LEU A 199 -2.55 7.19 -21.21
C LEU A 199 -3.15 8.54 -21.65
N SER A 200 -2.95 8.94 -22.91
CA SER A 200 -3.63 10.12 -23.50
C SER A 200 -5.13 9.88 -23.67
N GLU A 201 -5.54 8.69 -24.11
CA GLU A 201 -6.96 8.34 -24.32
C GLU A 201 -7.76 8.41 -23.03
N TYR A 202 -7.19 7.94 -21.91
CA TYR A 202 -7.81 8.11 -20.59
C TYR A 202 -7.80 9.56 -20.11
N ALA A 203 -6.72 10.32 -20.34
CA ALA A 203 -6.66 11.73 -19.98
C ALA A 203 -7.68 12.58 -20.76
N ASP A 204 -7.88 12.31 -22.06
CA ASP A 204 -8.93 12.93 -22.89
C ASP A 204 -10.33 12.56 -22.38
N PHE A 205 -10.54 11.27 -22.08
CA PHE A 205 -11.82 10.75 -21.59
C PHE A 205 -12.20 11.34 -20.23
N ALA A 206 -11.23 11.50 -19.33
CA ALA A 206 -11.41 12.10 -18.01
C ALA A 206 -11.74 13.60 -18.11
N GLU A 207 -11.01 14.36 -18.94
CA GLU A 207 -11.27 15.79 -19.17
C GLU A 207 -12.70 16.02 -19.68
N ALA A 208 -13.13 15.23 -20.67
CA ALA A 208 -14.47 15.30 -21.24
C ALA A 208 -15.60 14.91 -20.26
N ASN A 209 -15.27 14.31 -19.12
CA ASN A 209 -16.21 13.79 -18.13
C ASN A 209 -16.16 14.48 -16.75
N GLY A 210 -15.26 15.46 -16.56
CA GLY A 210 -15.02 16.08 -15.26
C GLY A 210 -14.41 15.13 -14.23
N ALA A 211 -13.55 14.21 -14.69
CA ALA A 211 -12.76 13.31 -13.86
C ALA A 211 -11.26 13.66 -13.91
N LEU A 212 -10.51 13.16 -12.95
CA LEU A 212 -9.05 13.29 -12.86
C LEU A 212 -8.36 12.03 -13.38
N VAL A 213 -7.05 12.14 -13.65
CA VAL A 213 -6.16 10.99 -13.84
C VAL A 213 -4.96 11.13 -12.92
N PHE A 214 -4.61 10.08 -12.19
CA PHE A 214 -3.30 9.91 -11.57
C PHE A 214 -2.50 8.95 -12.45
N LEU A 215 -1.28 9.35 -12.80
CA LEU A 215 -0.31 8.47 -13.44
C LEU A 215 0.54 7.87 -12.34
N ASP A 216 0.33 6.59 -12.07
CA ASP A 216 1.08 5.84 -11.07
C ASP A 216 2.41 5.35 -11.65
N LEU A 217 3.47 5.51 -10.86
CA LEU A 217 4.83 5.15 -11.24
C LEU A 217 5.40 4.09 -10.29
N GLN A 218 5.39 2.85 -10.75
CA GLN A 218 6.20 1.77 -10.20
C GLN A 218 7.64 1.97 -10.71
N ILE A 219 8.62 1.99 -9.80
CA ILE A 219 9.97 2.50 -10.10
C ILE A 219 10.96 1.41 -10.54
N GLY A 220 10.76 0.16 -10.13
CA GLY A 220 11.67 -0.95 -10.44
C GLY A 220 13.06 -0.70 -9.85
N ARG A 221 14.10 -0.88 -10.67
CA ARG A 221 15.47 -0.39 -10.41
C ARG A 221 15.78 0.94 -11.13
N GLY A 222 14.75 1.66 -11.56
CA GLY A 222 14.83 2.97 -12.19
C GLY A 222 15.04 4.10 -11.17
N THR A 223 14.55 5.29 -11.49
CA THR A 223 14.50 6.41 -10.53
C THR A 223 13.23 7.21 -10.74
N VAL A 224 12.66 7.78 -9.68
CA VAL A 224 11.49 8.68 -9.77
C VAL A 224 11.68 9.79 -10.81
N ALA A 225 12.90 10.30 -10.99
CA ALA A 225 13.23 11.26 -12.04
C ALA A 225 13.07 10.68 -13.46
N ALA A 226 13.61 9.49 -13.72
CA ALA A 226 13.50 8.83 -15.04
C ALA A 226 12.05 8.49 -15.39
N GLU A 227 11.29 7.97 -14.43
CA GLU A 227 9.89 7.58 -14.65
C GLU A 227 8.99 8.80 -14.87
N ILE A 228 9.21 9.91 -14.15
CA ILE A 228 8.51 11.18 -14.39
C ILE A 228 8.76 11.74 -15.80
N GLU A 229 9.97 11.62 -16.36
CA GLU A 229 10.24 12.10 -17.72
C GLU A 229 9.46 11.34 -18.80
N LYS A 230 9.14 10.06 -18.57
CA LYS A 230 8.30 9.26 -19.50
C LYS A 230 6.88 9.84 -19.60
N VAL A 231 6.31 10.27 -18.48
CA VAL A 231 4.93 10.77 -18.37
C VAL A 231 4.79 12.30 -18.43
N ARG A 232 5.91 13.05 -18.41
CA ARG A 232 5.94 14.53 -18.35
C ARG A 232 4.92 15.23 -19.27
N PRO A 233 4.76 14.87 -20.57
CA PRO A 233 3.83 15.56 -21.46
C PRO A 233 2.36 15.52 -21.02
N LEU A 234 1.97 14.52 -20.20
CA LEU A 234 0.62 14.42 -19.67
C LEU A 234 0.44 15.22 -18.37
N LEU A 235 1.49 15.35 -17.55
CA LEU A 235 1.47 16.16 -16.32
C LEU A 235 1.27 17.66 -16.60
N GLU A 236 1.53 18.13 -17.82
CA GLU A 236 1.23 19.48 -18.29
C GLU A 236 -0.29 19.75 -18.40
N ARG A 237 -1.14 18.72 -18.44
CA ARG A 237 -2.61 18.86 -18.47
C ARG A 237 -3.15 19.10 -17.05
N PRO A 238 -4.11 20.01 -16.82
CA PRO A 238 -4.47 20.46 -15.47
C PRO A 238 -4.96 19.33 -14.55
N HIS A 239 -5.87 18.48 -15.05
CA HIS A 239 -6.54 17.38 -14.35
C HIS A 239 -5.71 16.08 -14.23
N VAL A 240 -4.48 16.08 -14.72
CA VAL A 240 -3.56 14.94 -14.61
C VAL A 240 -2.60 15.17 -13.44
N HIS A 241 -2.45 14.15 -12.61
CA HIS A 241 -1.72 14.13 -11.34
C HIS A 241 -0.77 12.91 -11.31
N LEU A 242 -0.04 12.73 -10.21
CA LEU A 242 0.97 11.69 -10.09
C LEU A 242 0.70 10.82 -8.85
N ALA A 243 0.94 9.52 -8.97
CA ALA A 243 1.10 8.60 -7.85
C ALA A 243 2.50 7.96 -7.92
N LEU A 244 3.01 7.52 -6.78
CA LEU A 244 4.29 6.81 -6.65
C LEU A 244 4.06 5.53 -5.85
N ASP A 245 4.65 4.44 -6.32
CA ASP A 245 4.44 3.08 -5.80
C ASP A 245 5.76 2.53 -5.21
N PRO A 246 6.11 2.85 -3.94
CA PRO A 246 7.46 2.63 -3.41
C PRO A 246 7.80 1.15 -3.22
N GLU A 247 6.81 0.28 -3.10
CA GLU A 247 6.99 -1.17 -2.94
C GLU A 247 7.70 -1.83 -4.14
N PHE A 248 7.68 -1.18 -5.31
CA PHE A 248 8.38 -1.64 -6.50
C PHE A 248 9.76 -0.97 -6.69
N ALA A 249 10.17 -0.04 -5.83
CA ALA A 249 11.47 0.66 -5.89
C ALA A 249 12.58 -0.14 -5.17
N VAL A 250 13.22 -1.08 -5.87
CA VAL A 250 14.12 -2.10 -5.28
C VAL A 250 15.60 -1.88 -5.62
N ASP A 251 16.49 -2.41 -4.78
CA ASP A 251 17.94 -2.17 -4.87
C ASP A 251 18.66 -2.98 -5.97
N GLU A 252 19.94 -2.66 -6.22
CA GLU A 252 20.79 -3.42 -7.16
C GLU A 252 20.98 -4.88 -6.70
N GLY A 253 20.25 -5.79 -7.35
CA GLY A 253 20.27 -7.22 -7.08
C GLY A 253 18.90 -7.79 -6.67
N GLU A 254 17.95 -6.92 -6.31
CA GLU A 254 16.60 -7.29 -5.88
C GLU A 254 15.59 -7.28 -7.04
N THR A 255 14.56 -8.11 -6.96
CA THR A 255 13.49 -8.21 -7.99
C THR A 255 12.19 -7.57 -7.47
N PRO A 256 11.53 -6.68 -8.24
CA PRO A 256 10.23 -6.14 -7.85
C PRO A 256 9.19 -7.26 -7.64
N GLY A 257 8.43 -7.20 -6.55
CA GLY A 257 7.41 -8.21 -6.20
C GLY A 257 7.96 -9.56 -5.72
N GLU A 258 9.29 -9.73 -5.64
CA GLU A 258 9.93 -10.70 -4.72
C GLU A 258 10.45 -10.00 -3.46
N TYR A 259 10.99 -8.80 -3.66
CA TYR A 259 11.40 -7.85 -2.63
C TYR A 259 10.41 -6.68 -2.62
N ILE A 260 10.18 -6.10 -1.45
CA ILE A 260 9.36 -4.90 -1.28
C ILE A 260 10.32 -3.73 -1.07
N GLY A 261 10.32 -2.83 -2.04
CA GLY A 261 11.17 -1.65 -2.13
C GLY A 261 10.85 -0.54 -1.13
N SER A 262 11.55 0.58 -1.33
CA SER A 262 11.31 1.83 -0.60
C SER A 262 11.78 3.04 -1.42
N LEU A 263 11.25 4.22 -1.08
CA LEU A 263 11.79 5.49 -1.53
C LEU A 263 12.37 6.28 -0.35
N ASP A 264 13.36 7.11 -0.61
CA ASP A 264 13.77 8.18 0.32
C ASP A 264 12.89 9.42 0.12
N ALA A 265 12.66 10.14 1.20
CA ALA A 265 11.94 11.41 1.21
C ALA A 265 12.45 12.42 0.16
N GLU A 266 13.74 12.44 -0.17
CA GLU A 266 14.29 13.32 -1.23
C GLU A 266 13.85 12.90 -2.65
N SER A 267 13.55 11.62 -2.89
CA SER A 267 12.96 11.16 -4.17
C SER A 267 11.51 11.62 -4.32
N ILE A 268 10.74 11.64 -3.22
CA ILE A 268 9.37 12.19 -3.19
C ILE A 268 9.43 13.73 -3.29
N ALA A 269 10.37 14.38 -2.58
CA ALA A 269 10.59 15.82 -2.68
C ALA A 269 11.06 16.24 -4.09
N TYR A 270 11.80 15.39 -4.81
CA TYR A 270 12.07 15.59 -6.23
C TYR A 270 10.76 15.64 -7.03
N ALA A 271 9.86 14.66 -6.86
CA ALA A 271 8.56 14.67 -7.53
C ALA A 271 7.72 15.92 -7.18
N GLN A 272 7.65 16.30 -5.89
CA GLN A 272 6.98 17.53 -5.46
C GLN A 272 7.56 18.77 -6.17
N ARG A 273 8.88 18.94 -6.19
CA ARG A 273 9.53 20.09 -6.84
C ARG A 273 9.32 20.09 -8.35
N THR A 274 9.31 18.93 -9.00
CA THR A 274 9.05 18.81 -10.43
C THR A 274 7.60 19.16 -10.79
N LEU A 275 6.62 18.69 -10.01
CA LEU A 275 5.21 19.04 -10.19
C LEU A 275 4.97 20.54 -9.92
N ALA A 276 5.56 21.09 -8.85
CA ALA A 276 5.50 22.51 -8.52
C ALA A 276 6.04 23.38 -9.67
N GLN A 277 7.21 23.03 -10.22
CA GLN A 277 7.79 23.73 -11.39
C GLN A 277 6.84 23.71 -12.59
N THR A 278 6.25 22.55 -12.92
CA THR A 278 5.23 22.44 -13.98
C THR A 278 4.01 23.33 -13.72
N THR A 279 3.53 23.44 -12.47
CA THR A 279 2.43 24.36 -12.16
C THR A 279 2.80 25.83 -12.31
N ALA A 280 4.03 26.22 -11.92
CA ALA A 280 4.51 27.59 -11.97
C ALA A 280 4.77 28.06 -13.41
N ASP A 281 5.39 27.23 -14.25
CA ASP A 281 5.74 27.57 -15.64
C ASP A 281 4.51 27.65 -16.55
N LEU A 282 3.50 26.82 -16.31
CA LEU A 282 2.29 26.71 -17.14
C LEU A 282 1.05 27.41 -16.53
N GLY A 283 1.13 27.89 -15.28
CA GLY A 283 0.02 28.54 -14.58
C GLY A 283 -1.14 27.59 -14.22
N LEU A 284 -0.83 26.32 -13.94
CA LEU A 284 -1.82 25.29 -13.63
C LEU A 284 -2.29 25.37 -12.16
N PRO A 285 -3.47 24.82 -11.84
CA PRO A 285 -3.84 24.49 -10.46
C PRO A 285 -2.83 23.56 -9.78
N PRO A 286 -2.77 23.52 -8.43
CA PRO A 286 -1.90 22.62 -7.70
C PRO A 286 -2.10 21.15 -8.09
N LYS A 287 -0.99 20.42 -8.28
CA LYS A 287 -1.03 18.98 -8.52
C LYS A 287 -1.31 18.23 -7.22
N MET A 288 -1.92 17.06 -7.31
CA MET A 288 -1.82 16.06 -6.26
C MET A 288 -0.64 15.13 -6.54
N LEU A 289 0.03 14.72 -5.47
CA LEU A 289 1.03 13.66 -5.47
C LEU A 289 0.60 12.63 -4.43
N ILE A 290 0.20 11.44 -4.87
CA ILE A 290 -0.05 10.30 -4.00
C ILE A 290 1.27 9.53 -3.81
N VAL A 291 1.49 9.01 -2.60
CA VAL A 291 2.54 8.04 -2.32
C VAL A 291 1.92 6.90 -1.52
N HIS A 292 1.91 5.70 -2.11
CA HIS A 292 1.36 4.51 -1.47
C HIS A 292 2.27 4.00 -0.35
N GLN A 293 1.70 3.60 0.79
CA GLN A 293 2.45 3.10 1.92
C GLN A 293 1.66 2.03 2.71
N PHE A 294 2.22 0.83 2.84
CA PHE A 294 1.69 -0.22 3.74
C PHE A 294 2.66 -0.65 4.85
N ARG A 295 3.91 -0.14 4.85
CA ARG A 295 4.87 -0.27 5.95
C ARG A 295 5.60 1.05 6.23
N GLU A 296 6.00 1.27 7.47
CA GLU A 296 6.76 2.46 7.91
C GLU A 296 8.05 2.67 7.10
N ASP A 297 8.77 1.60 6.77
CA ASP A 297 10.08 1.62 6.10
C ASP A 297 10.02 1.83 4.58
N MET A 298 8.85 1.77 3.94
CA MET A 298 8.69 2.08 2.51
C MET A 298 8.97 3.56 2.17
N ILE A 299 8.90 4.47 3.15
CA ILE A 299 9.28 5.87 3.01
C ILE A 299 10.40 6.17 4.01
N SER A 300 11.64 5.94 3.59
CA SER A 300 12.80 6.26 4.41
C SER A 300 12.96 7.78 4.57
N ASN A 301 13.38 8.21 5.76
CA ASN A 301 13.48 9.62 6.17
C ASN A 301 12.17 10.44 6.06
N LYS A 302 10.98 9.81 6.04
CA LYS A 302 9.64 10.44 5.95
C LYS A 302 9.46 11.76 6.74
N PRO A 303 9.95 11.93 7.99
CA PRO A 303 9.83 13.20 8.73
C PRO A 303 10.59 14.41 8.14
N SER A 304 11.38 14.23 7.07
CA SER A 304 12.01 15.33 6.31
C SER A 304 11.15 15.85 5.16
N LEU A 305 10.07 15.14 4.78
CA LEU A 305 9.06 15.63 3.84
C LEU A 305 8.40 16.91 4.38
N GLN A 306 8.12 17.86 3.48
CA GLN A 306 7.46 19.13 3.80
C GLN A 306 6.42 19.45 2.71
N PRO A 307 5.36 20.21 3.03
CA PRO A 307 4.49 20.84 2.02
C PRO A 307 5.27 21.68 1.02
N VAL A 308 4.86 21.65 -0.26
CA VAL A 308 5.48 22.40 -1.35
C VAL A 308 4.41 23.18 -2.10
N GLU A 309 4.61 24.49 -2.28
CA GLU A 309 3.67 25.34 -3.01
C GLU A 309 3.46 24.82 -4.45
N GLY A 310 2.20 24.67 -4.88
CA GLY A 310 1.83 24.03 -6.15
C GLY A 310 1.62 22.50 -6.07
N VAL A 311 1.82 21.86 -4.92
CA VAL A 311 1.56 20.42 -4.72
C VAL A 311 0.77 20.17 -3.44
N GLN A 312 -0.20 19.25 -3.53
CA GLN A 312 -0.94 18.66 -2.41
C GLN A 312 -0.39 17.24 -2.20
N LEU A 313 0.40 17.00 -1.15
CA LEU A 313 0.99 15.70 -0.87
C LEU A 313 0.01 14.80 -0.09
N VAL A 314 -0.33 13.65 -0.67
CA VAL A 314 -1.20 12.63 -0.08
C VAL A 314 -0.33 11.43 0.28
N ILE A 315 -0.36 11.01 1.55
CA ILE A 315 0.16 9.70 1.95
C ILE A 315 -1.02 8.74 2.03
N ASP A 316 -0.95 7.65 1.29
CA ASP A 316 -2.02 6.67 1.15
C ASP A 316 -1.73 5.38 1.90
N ALA A 317 -2.69 4.92 2.71
CA ALA A 317 -2.56 3.68 3.47
C ALA A 317 -2.98 2.46 2.63
N ASP A 318 -1.99 1.82 1.99
CA ASP A 318 -2.19 0.81 0.95
C ASP A 318 -2.12 -0.65 1.45
N GLY A 319 -2.60 -0.89 2.67
CA GLY A 319 -2.60 -2.22 3.30
C GLY A 319 -3.95 -2.93 3.16
N TYR A 320 -3.98 -4.13 2.57
CA TYR A 320 -5.19 -4.97 2.55
C TYR A 320 -5.40 -5.79 3.83
N GLY A 321 -6.65 -6.12 4.16
CA GLY A 321 -6.98 -7.06 5.24
C GLY A 321 -8.35 -6.87 5.88
N ALA A 322 -8.50 -7.39 7.10
CA ALA A 322 -9.68 -7.15 7.92
C ALA A 322 -9.74 -5.66 8.38
N PRO A 323 -10.94 -5.08 8.61
CA PRO A 323 -11.10 -3.68 9.00
C PRO A 323 -10.20 -3.23 10.15
N GLU A 324 -10.03 -4.05 11.18
CA GLU A 324 -9.19 -3.73 12.35
C GLU A 324 -7.72 -3.53 11.94
N LEU A 325 -7.19 -4.36 11.04
CA LEU A 325 -5.82 -4.24 10.52
C LEU A 325 -5.67 -2.99 9.65
N LYS A 326 -6.65 -2.68 8.80
CA LYS A 326 -6.63 -1.45 7.98
C LYS A 326 -6.67 -0.19 8.85
N ILE A 327 -7.49 -0.19 9.91
CA ILE A 327 -7.56 0.89 10.89
C ILE A 327 -6.20 1.07 11.58
N ASP A 328 -5.55 -0.02 12.03
CA ASP A 328 -4.25 0.05 12.69
C ASP A 328 -3.13 0.51 11.73
N VAL A 329 -3.11 0.05 10.47
CA VAL A 329 -2.16 0.51 9.44
C VAL A 329 -2.37 2.00 9.13
N TYR A 330 -3.61 2.44 8.92
CA TYR A 330 -3.94 3.86 8.72
C TYR A 330 -3.54 4.72 9.93
N ASN A 331 -3.74 4.22 11.15
CA ASN A 331 -3.33 4.91 12.37
C ASN A 331 -1.80 5.13 12.39
N ILE A 332 -1.01 4.11 12.10
CA ILE A 332 0.45 4.18 12.13
C ILE A 332 1.01 5.05 11.00
N LEU A 333 0.45 4.95 9.78
CA LEU A 333 1.04 5.60 8.59
C LEU A 333 0.48 7.00 8.29
N VAL A 334 -0.72 7.33 8.79
CA VAL A 334 -1.45 8.57 8.45
C VAL A 334 -1.88 9.36 9.69
N ARG A 335 -2.43 8.72 10.74
CA ARG A 335 -2.88 9.45 11.95
C ARG A 335 -1.72 9.94 12.81
N ASP A 336 -0.74 9.08 13.06
CA ASP A 336 0.35 9.31 14.01
C ASP A 336 1.62 9.88 13.35
N GLU A 337 1.55 10.20 12.04
CA GLU A 337 2.62 10.73 11.20
C GLU A 337 2.23 12.11 10.63
N PRO A 338 3.20 13.03 10.38
CA PRO A 338 2.93 14.39 9.91
C PRO A 338 2.61 14.45 8.41
N VAL A 339 1.42 13.98 8.01
CA VAL A 339 0.93 14.01 6.62
C VAL A 339 0.24 15.34 6.26
N GLU A 340 0.34 15.79 5.00
CA GLU A 340 -0.35 17.01 4.53
C GLU A 340 -1.83 16.72 4.19
N PHE A 341 -2.08 15.62 3.50
CA PHE A 341 -3.41 15.06 3.18
C PHE A 341 -3.42 13.54 3.34
N ALA A 342 -4.60 12.97 3.57
CA ALA A 342 -4.75 11.55 3.91
C ALA A 342 -5.40 10.73 2.78
N GLY A 343 -4.78 9.61 2.40
CA GLY A 343 -5.33 8.59 1.50
C GLY A 343 -5.61 7.27 2.22
N VAL A 344 -6.57 6.50 1.72
CA VAL A 344 -6.68 5.05 2.01
C VAL A 344 -7.12 4.27 0.77
N LYS A 345 -6.48 3.13 0.53
CA LYS A 345 -6.74 2.23 -0.60
C LYS A 345 -7.39 0.93 -0.14
N LEU A 346 -8.41 0.51 -0.88
CA LEU A 346 -9.35 -0.56 -0.55
C LEU A 346 -9.29 -1.64 -1.65
N PHE A 347 -9.29 -2.91 -1.25
CA PHE A 347 -9.07 -4.02 -2.17
C PHE A 347 -10.31 -4.90 -2.24
N TYR A 348 -11.03 -4.89 -3.37
CA TYR A 348 -12.33 -5.54 -3.52
C TYR A 348 -12.31 -7.06 -3.31
N LYS A 349 -11.17 -7.72 -3.53
CA LYS A 349 -11.01 -9.18 -3.42
C LYS A 349 -10.26 -9.63 -2.15
N GLN A 350 -9.56 -8.72 -1.47
CA GLN A 350 -8.65 -8.99 -0.36
C GLN A 350 -9.15 -8.43 0.99
N ASP A 351 -9.89 -7.32 1.00
CA ASP A 351 -10.47 -6.76 2.22
C ASP A 351 -11.74 -7.54 2.60
N VAL A 352 -11.67 -8.28 3.71
CA VAL A 352 -12.74 -9.22 4.12
C VAL A 352 -13.07 -9.05 5.61
N PRO A 353 -14.23 -8.44 5.96
CA PRO A 353 -15.14 -7.71 5.08
C PRO A 353 -14.55 -6.39 4.59
N LEU A 354 -14.94 -5.97 3.38
CA LEU A 354 -14.66 -4.62 2.87
C LEU A 354 -15.35 -3.57 3.75
N MET A 355 -14.60 -2.55 4.17
CA MET A 355 -15.13 -1.45 4.98
C MET A 355 -16.15 -0.62 4.20
N THR A 356 -17.21 -0.17 4.87
CA THR A 356 -18.22 0.72 4.28
C THR A 356 -17.70 2.17 4.22
N PRO A 357 -18.26 3.03 3.33
CA PRO A 357 -17.94 4.45 3.29
C PRO A 357 -18.10 5.18 4.64
N ALA A 358 -19.05 4.73 5.49
CA ALA A 358 -19.26 5.28 6.82
C ALA A 358 -18.15 4.90 7.82
N GLU A 359 -17.53 3.73 7.68
CA GLU A 359 -16.39 3.30 8.48
C GLU A 359 -15.09 3.96 7.98
N ILE A 360 -14.94 4.09 6.66
CA ILE A 360 -13.79 4.74 6.01
C ILE A 360 -13.76 6.25 6.32
N LEU A 361 -14.90 6.95 6.24
CA LEU A 361 -14.99 8.34 6.72
C LEU A 361 -15.04 8.48 8.26
N GLY A 362 -15.10 7.36 8.99
CA GLY A 362 -14.94 7.30 10.44
C GLY A 362 -13.48 7.23 10.92
N LEU A 363 -12.52 7.07 9.99
CA LEU A 363 -11.08 7.17 10.27
C LEU A 363 -10.71 8.59 10.75
N THR A 364 -9.56 8.73 11.40
CA THR A 364 -9.05 10.02 11.90
C THR A 364 -7.61 10.22 11.44
N PRO A 365 -7.28 11.26 10.64
CA PRO A 365 -8.22 12.15 9.94
C PRO A 365 -9.17 11.36 9.01
N ALA A 366 -10.29 11.96 8.60
CA ALA A 366 -11.15 11.35 7.60
C ALA A 366 -10.52 11.52 6.19
N PRO A 367 -10.41 10.46 5.36
CA PRO A 367 -9.63 10.51 4.13
C PRO A 367 -10.07 11.60 3.14
N ASP A 368 -9.06 12.21 2.52
CA ASP A 368 -9.15 13.20 1.46
C ASP A 368 -9.12 12.56 0.06
N VAL A 369 -8.41 11.44 -0.05
CA VAL A 369 -8.42 10.54 -1.21
C VAL A 369 -8.88 9.15 -0.74
N VAL A 370 -9.70 8.49 -1.54
CA VAL A 370 -10.11 7.10 -1.33
C VAL A 370 -9.91 6.33 -2.63
N ILE A 371 -9.23 5.19 -2.56
CA ILE A 371 -8.82 4.43 -3.74
C ILE A 371 -9.40 3.01 -3.67
N TYR A 372 -9.85 2.46 -4.79
CA TYR A 372 -10.34 1.08 -4.87
C TYR A 372 -9.64 0.30 -5.97
N GLN A 373 -9.28 -0.96 -5.67
CA GLN A 373 -8.58 -1.90 -6.56
C GLN A 373 -9.33 -3.23 -6.69
#